data_AF-A0A182IRT6-F1
#
_entry.id   AF-A0A182IRT6-F1
#
_cell.length_a   1.000
_cell.length_b   1.000
_cell.length_c   1.000
_cell.angle_alpha   90.00
_cell.angle_beta   90.00
_cell.angle_gamma   90.00
#
_symmetry.space_group_name_H-M   'P 1'
#
loop_
_entity.id
_entity.type
_entity.pdbx_description
1 polymer ?
#
loop_
_entity_poly.entity_id
_entity_poly.type
_entity_poly.pdbx_seq_one_letter_code
_entity_poly.pdbx_strand_id
1 'polypeptide(L)'
;LLIPPRLRSNSSSQDTSIRRSARQYRTATSKLYKSAAQFGYRHQLSLVALISYQQLLRGHTANPTQQIKMKTIIALAFVVALALAAPLDDSKNAQILKYENDNIGVDGYKFAFETSDGHQRQEQAELRKLGDDVEALVVRGSYSFTGDDGQVYTVNYVADENGFQPEGAHLPTV
;
A
#
# COMPACT_ATOMS: atom_id res chain seq x y z
N LEU A 1 12.76 63.22 -34.51
CA LEU A 1 11.86 62.34 -33.74
C LEU A 1 12.09 60.90 -34.22
N LEU A 2 12.71 60.04 -33.40
CA LEU A 2 13.05 58.65 -33.77
C LEU A 2 11.92 57.68 -33.37
N ILE A 3 11.55 56.79 -34.30
CA ILE A 3 10.63 55.66 -34.09
C ILE A 3 11.47 54.44 -33.64
N PRO A 4 11.10 53.69 -32.58
CA PRO A 4 11.82 52.48 -32.20
C PRO A 4 11.41 51.25 -33.03
N PRO A 5 12.31 50.25 -33.22
CA PRO A 5 12.03 49.07 -34.05
C PRO A 5 11.22 47.99 -33.30
N ARG A 6 10.34 47.30 -34.03
CA ARG A 6 9.52 46.17 -33.52
C ARG A 6 10.36 44.90 -33.38
N LEU A 7 10.26 44.23 -32.23
CA LEU A 7 10.77 42.87 -32.00
C LEU A 7 9.91 41.85 -32.76
N ARG A 8 10.52 41.13 -33.70
CA ARG A 8 9.90 40.03 -34.46
C ARG A 8 10.05 38.73 -33.66
N SER A 9 8.95 38.15 -33.18
CA SER A 9 8.96 36.89 -32.45
C SER A 9 9.16 35.70 -33.40
N ASN A 10 10.12 34.82 -33.06
CA ASN A 10 10.57 33.69 -33.87
C ASN A 10 9.78 32.40 -33.54
N SER A 11 8.44 32.44 -33.68
CA SER A 11 7.55 31.31 -33.32
C SER A 11 7.38 30.27 -34.43
N SER A 12 7.79 30.55 -35.66
CA SER A 12 7.56 29.66 -36.81
C SER A 12 8.54 28.49 -36.92
N SER A 13 9.74 28.61 -36.35
CA SER A 13 10.80 27.59 -36.42
C SER A 13 10.59 26.42 -35.45
N GLN A 14 9.99 26.67 -34.28
CA GLN A 14 9.70 25.64 -33.28
C GLN A 14 8.48 24.79 -33.66
N ASP A 15 7.43 25.40 -34.23
CA ASP A 15 6.21 24.67 -34.62
C ASP A 15 6.46 23.74 -35.84
N THR A 16 7.36 24.14 -36.74
CA THR A 16 7.72 23.32 -37.92
C THR A 16 8.59 22.11 -37.57
N SER A 17 9.44 22.20 -36.54
CA SER A 17 10.24 21.06 -36.08
C SER A 17 9.40 20.01 -35.33
N ILE A 18 8.44 20.47 -34.51
CA ILE A 18 7.49 19.62 -33.77
C ILE A 18 6.56 18.85 -34.72
N ARG A 19 6.06 19.51 -35.77
CA ARG A 19 5.19 18.85 -36.76
C ARG A 19 5.93 17.81 -37.60
N ARG A 20 7.21 18.04 -37.90
CA ARG A 20 8.06 17.08 -38.64
C ARG A 20 8.39 15.86 -37.79
N SER A 21 8.76 16.06 -36.52
CA SER A 21 9.03 14.94 -35.62
C SER A 21 7.78 14.10 -35.38
N ALA A 22 6.62 14.70 -35.10
CA ALA A 22 5.37 13.98 -34.87
C ALA A 22 4.96 13.09 -36.07
N ARG A 23 5.17 13.55 -37.31
CA ARG A 23 4.92 12.72 -38.52
C ARG A 23 5.87 11.54 -38.60
N GLN A 24 7.15 11.73 -38.28
CA GLN A 24 8.18 10.69 -38.33
C GLN A 24 7.98 9.63 -37.24
N TYR A 25 7.50 10.04 -36.06
CA TYR A 25 7.10 9.15 -34.97
C TYR A 25 5.88 8.28 -35.33
N ARG A 26 4.85 8.87 -35.95
CA ARG A 26 3.64 8.13 -36.36
C ARG A 26 3.95 7.02 -37.38
N THR A 27 4.87 7.25 -38.32
CA THR A 27 5.24 6.25 -39.33
C THR A 27 6.21 5.19 -38.81
N ALA A 28 7.13 5.55 -37.89
CA ALA A 28 8.05 4.58 -37.29
C ALA A 28 7.33 3.60 -36.37
N THR A 29 6.44 4.12 -35.51
CA THR A 29 5.66 3.30 -34.56
C THR A 29 4.69 2.35 -35.27
N SER A 30 4.05 2.78 -36.36
CA SER A 30 3.14 1.91 -37.11
C SER A 30 3.85 0.74 -37.80
N LYS A 31 5.10 0.91 -38.25
CA LYS A 31 5.88 -0.15 -38.92
C LYS A 31 6.36 -1.20 -37.92
N LEU A 32 6.84 -0.75 -36.75
CA LEU A 32 7.28 -1.65 -35.67
C LEU A 32 6.11 -2.42 -35.07
N TYR A 33 4.94 -1.79 -34.93
CA TYR A 33 3.75 -2.45 -34.40
C TYR A 33 3.19 -3.52 -35.35
N LYS A 34 3.17 -3.27 -36.66
CA LYS A 34 2.75 -4.28 -37.67
C LYS A 34 3.72 -5.47 -37.76
N SER A 35 5.02 -5.26 -37.56
CA SER A 35 6.01 -6.34 -37.52
C SER A 35 5.87 -7.22 -36.26
N ALA A 36 5.51 -6.64 -35.12
CA ALA A 36 5.32 -7.38 -33.86
C ALA A 36 4.03 -8.22 -33.83
N ALA A 37 2.98 -7.80 -34.56
CA ALA A 37 1.69 -8.50 -34.61
C ALA A 37 1.75 -9.87 -35.33
N GLN A 38 2.75 -10.12 -36.18
CA GLN A 38 2.90 -11.40 -36.90
C GLN A 38 3.54 -12.53 -36.07
N PHE A 39 4.07 -12.24 -34.88
CA PHE A 39 4.93 -13.19 -34.15
C PHE A 39 4.48 -13.54 -32.72
N GLY A 40 3.28 -13.13 -32.29
CA GLY A 40 2.62 -13.74 -31.11
C GLY A 40 3.29 -13.57 -29.74
N TYR A 41 4.21 -12.61 -29.54
CA TYR A 41 4.93 -12.44 -28.27
C TYR A 41 4.38 -11.28 -27.39
N ARG A 42 3.67 -11.62 -26.30
CA ARG A 42 3.12 -10.68 -25.30
C ARG A 42 4.18 -9.96 -24.43
N HIS A 43 5.46 -10.31 -24.55
CA HIS A 43 6.56 -9.72 -23.76
C HIS A 43 7.36 -8.62 -24.49
N GLN A 44 7.14 -8.39 -25.79
CA GLN A 44 7.89 -7.38 -26.56
C GLN A 44 7.39 -5.94 -26.37
N LEU A 45 6.16 -5.75 -25.85
CA LEU A 45 5.58 -4.43 -25.62
C LEU A 45 6.31 -3.65 -24.52
N SER A 46 6.84 -4.33 -23.49
CA SER A 46 7.57 -3.65 -22.40
C SER A 46 8.96 -3.18 -22.84
N LEU A 47 9.64 -3.93 -23.73
CA LEU A 47 10.96 -3.57 -24.24
C LEU A 47 10.89 -2.36 -25.19
N VAL A 48 9.87 -2.28 -26.04
CA VAL A 48 9.64 -1.10 -26.90
C VAL A 48 9.27 0.12 -26.05
N ALA A 49 8.48 -0.06 -24.99
CA ALA A 49 8.18 1.01 -24.03
C ALA A 49 9.44 1.46 -23.28
N LEU A 50 10.30 0.53 -22.85
CA LEU A 50 11.57 0.83 -22.19
C LEU A 50 12.56 1.56 -23.12
N ILE A 51 12.68 1.15 -24.39
CA ILE A 51 13.56 1.83 -25.36
C ILE A 51 13.01 3.23 -25.70
N SER A 52 11.69 3.38 -25.81
CA SER A 52 11.05 4.69 -26.02
C SER A 52 11.21 5.60 -24.80
N TYR A 53 11.11 5.04 -23.59
CA TYR A 53 11.37 5.72 -22.31
C TYR A 53 12.83 6.16 -22.17
N GLN A 54 13.78 5.31 -22.57
CA GLN A 54 15.21 5.61 -22.61
C GLN A 54 15.55 6.75 -23.61
N GLN A 55 14.78 6.88 -24.68
CA GLN A 55 14.93 7.96 -25.66
C GLN A 55 14.25 9.27 -25.18
N LEU A 56 13.14 9.19 -24.46
CA LEU A 56 12.47 10.33 -23.82
C LEU A 56 13.39 11.02 -22.80
N LEU A 57 14.21 10.26 -22.08
CA LEU A 57 15.18 10.77 -21.09
C LEU A 57 16.40 11.49 -21.70
N ARG A 58 16.62 11.41 -23.02
CA ARG A 58 17.73 12.11 -23.69
C ARG A 58 17.35 13.51 -24.20
N GLY A 59 16.10 13.90 -24.08
CA GLY A 59 15.52 14.95 -24.93
C GLY A 59 14.79 16.09 -24.24
N HIS A 60 15.14 16.52 -23.02
CA HIS A 60 14.81 17.88 -22.56
C HIS A 60 15.47 18.19 -21.23
N THR A 61 16.53 19.00 -21.26
CA THR A 61 16.77 20.12 -20.32
C THR A 61 18.08 20.78 -20.75
N ALA A 62 18.01 22.01 -21.25
CA ALA A 62 19.20 22.83 -21.50
C ALA A 62 19.77 23.47 -20.22
N ASN A 63 19.33 23.03 -19.02
CA ASN A 63 19.67 23.71 -17.76
C ASN A 63 19.86 22.70 -16.60
N PRO A 64 21.04 22.61 -15.98
CA PRO A 64 21.36 21.63 -14.94
C PRO A 64 20.50 21.76 -13.67
N THR A 65 19.96 22.95 -13.37
CA THR A 65 19.07 23.16 -12.22
C THR A 65 17.70 22.50 -12.39
N GLN A 66 17.20 22.40 -13.63
CA GLN A 66 15.93 21.74 -13.95
C GLN A 66 16.04 20.21 -13.86
N GLN A 67 17.22 19.66 -14.18
CA GLN A 67 17.54 18.23 -14.02
C GLN A 67 17.52 17.79 -12.56
N ILE A 68 18.10 18.60 -11.66
CA ILE A 68 18.11 18.30 -10.23
C ILE A 68 16.69 18.33 -9.67
N LYS A 69 15.89 19.35 -10.01
CA LYS A 69 14.49 19.45 -9.60
C LYS A 69 13.62 18.30 -10.11
N MET A 70 13.78 17.88 -11.36
CA MET A 70 12.96 16.79 -11.92
C MET A 70 13.33 15.43 -11.30
N LYS A 71 14.62 15.17 -11.06
CA LYS A 71 15.08 13.94 -10.40
C LYS A 71 14.66 13.86 -8.94
N THR A 72 14.69 14.97 -8.19
CA THR A 72 14.23 14.96 -6.80
C THR A 72 12.73 14.76 -6.68
N ILE A 73 11.92 15.34 -7.58
CA ILE A 73 10.47 15.10 -7.62
C ILE A 73 10.17 13.63 -7.94
N ILE A 74 10.89 13.03 -8.89
CA ILE A 74 10.72 11.61 -9.23
C ILE A 74 11.14 10.70 -8.06
N ALA A 75 12.26 11.00 -7.40
CA ALA A 75 12.72 10.26 -6.23
C ALA A 75 11.71 10.34 -5.07
N LEU A 76 11.17 11.53 -4.80
CA LEU A 76 10.13 11.72 -3.78
C LEU A 76 8.85 10.94 -4.13
N ALA A 77 8.41 11.00 -5.39
CA ALA A 77 7.24 10.24 -5.85
C ALA A 77 7.44 8.72 -5.72
N PHE A 78 8.67 8.23 -5.93
CA PHE A 78 8.99 6.81 -5.74
C PHE A 78 8.97 6.41 -4.26
N VAL A 79 9.49 7.26 -3.36
CA VAL A 79 9.42 7.02 -1.90
C VAL A 79 7.97 7.03 -1.41
N VAL A 80 7.14 7.96 -1.90
CA VAL A 80 5.70 8.00 -1.58
C VAL A 80 4.97 6.78 -2.14
N ALA A 81 5.28 6.36 -3.37
CA ALA A 81 4.69 5.16 -3.96
C ALA A 81 5.07 3.88 -3.20
N LEU A 82 6.31 3.78 -2.69
CA LEU A 82 6.73 2.66 -1.83
C LEU A 82 6.05 2.69 -0.46
N ALA A 83 5.85 3.87 0.13
CA ALA A 83 5.12 4.00 1.39
C ALA A 83 3.63 3.62 1.26
N LEU A 84 3.01 3.90 0.10
CA LEU A 84 1.62 3.52 -0.21
C LEU A 84 1.48 2.09 -0.72
N ALA A 85 2.57 1.43 -1.10
CA ALA A 85 2.60 0.03 -1.55
C ALA A 85 2.99 -0.94 -0.42
N ALA A 86 2.92 -0.50 0.84
CA ALA A 86 2.96 -1.41 1.98
C ALA A 86 1.91 -2.51 1.73
N PRO A 87 2.28 -3.79 1.93
CA PRO A 87 1.41 -4.91 1.58
C PRO A 87 0.05 -4.73 2.27
N LEU A 88 -1.01 -4.76 1.46
CA LEU A 88 -2.38 -4.94 1.94
C LEU A 88 -2.46 -6.33 2.58
N ASP A 89 -2.92 -6.39 3.83
CA ASP A 89 -3.10 -7.64 4.58
C ASP A 89 -3.77 -8.71 3.70
N ASP A 90 -3.04 -9.79 3.42
CA ASP A 90 -3.58 -10.95 2.72
C ASP A 90 -4.31 -11.84 3.73
N SER A 91 -5.41 -11.33 4.28
CA SER A 91 -6.23 -12.05 5.27
C SER A 91 -6.74 -13.40 4.75
N LYS A 92 -6.86 -13.54 3.41
CA LYS A 92 -7.24 -14.80 2.77
C LYS A 92 -6.16 -15.88 2.87
N ASN A 93 -4.90 -15.50 2.99
CA ASN A 93 -3.77 -16.41 3.15
C ASN A 93 -3.06 -16.22 4.50
N ALA A 94 -3.77 -15.69 5.51
CA ALA A 94 -3.23 -15.49 6.83
C ALA A 94 -2.72 -16.81 7.43
N GLN A 95 -1.50 -16.79 7.94
CA GLN A 95 -0.86 -17.93 8.58
C GLN A 95 -0.80 -17.69 10.09
N ILE A 96 -0.96 -18.76 10.87
CA ILE A 96 -0.76 -18.71 12.32
C ILE A 96 0.75 -18.60 12.59
N LEU A 97 1.17 -17.49 13.19
CA LEU A 97 2.55 -17.23 13.60
C LEU A 97 2.83 -17.74 15.00
N LYS A 98 1.85 -17.61 15.91
CA LYS A 98 1.92 -18.07 17.29
C LYS A 98 0.65 -18.81 17.65
N TYR A 99 0.79 -19.90 18.39
CA TYR A 99 -0.33 -20.63 18.96
C TYR A 99 0.07 -21.20 20.33
N GLU A 100 -0.73 -20.90 21.35
CA GLU A 100 -0.63 -21.43 22.69
C GLU A 100 -2.01 -21.92 23.13
N ASN A 101 -2.06 -23.14 23.65
CA ASN A 101 -3.26 -23.71 24.25
C ASN A 101 -2.83 -24.59 25.43
N ASP A 102 -3.00 -24.07 26.63
CA ASP A 102 -2.74 -24.76 27.89
C ASP A 102 -4.07 -24.97 28.60
N ASN A 103 -4.56 -26.21 28.56
CA ASN A 103 -5.82 -26.58 29.18
C ASN A 103 -5.65 -27.95 29.85
N ILE A 104 -5.54 -27.94 31.17
CA ILE A 104 -5.39 -29.14 32.00
C ILE A 104 -6.73 -29.75 32.44
N GLY A 105 -7.86 -29.12 32.07
CA GLY A 105 -9.21 -29.63 32.30
C GLY A 105 -9.75 -29.52 33.72
N VAL A 106 -9.03 -28.86 34.65
CA VAL A 106 -9.41 -28.77 36.07
C VAL A 106 -9.52 -27.35 36.62
N ASP A 107 -8.53 -26.46 36.38
CA ASP A 107 -8.44 -25.17 37.09
C ASP A 107 -8.58 -23.93 36.19
N GLY A 108 -8.84 -24.14 34.90
CA GLY A 108 -8.89 -23.09 33.90
C GLY A 108 -8.13 -23.44 32.62
N TYR A 109 -7.95 -22.45 31.76
CA TYR A 109 -7.18 -22.59 30.54
C TYR A 109 -6.47 -21.28 30.18
N LYS A 110 -5.42 -21.39 29.37
CA LYS A 110 -4.79 -20.26 28.69
C LYS A 110 -4.76 -20.54 27.21
N PHE A 111 -5.11 -19.53 26.45
CA PHE A 111 -5.19 -19.62 25.01
C PHE A 111 -4.63 -18.35 24.40
N ALA A 112 -3.74 -18.47 23.41
CA ALA A 112 -3.29 -17.34 22.63
C ALA A 112 -3.00 -17.72 21.19
N PHE A 113 -3.27 -16.82 20.25
CA PHE A 113 -2.81 -16.95 18.89
C PHE A 113 -2.44 -15.60 18.28
N GLU A 114 -1.60 -15.66 17.26
CA GLU A 114 -1.24 -14.54 16.40
C GLU A 114 -1.21 -15.01 14.95
N THR A 115 -1.75 -14.19 14.05
CA THR A 115 -1.75 -14.46 12.62
C THR A 115 -0.93 -13.41 11.85
N SER A 116 -0.50 -13.77 10.64
CA SER A 116 0.39 -12.95 9.82
C SER A 116 -0.22 -11.65 9.30
N ASP A 117 -1.55 -11.53 9.34
CA ASP A 117 -2.34 -10.33 9.03
C ASP A 117 -2.61 -9.46 10.27
N GLY A 118 -1.90 -9.71 11.38
CA GLY A 118 -1.92 -8.86 12.56
C GLY A 118 -3.09 -9.09 13.52
N HIS A 119 -3.92 -10.12 13.30
CA HIS A 119 -4.87 -10.53 14.33
C HIS A 119 -4.14 -11.22 15.48
N GLN A 120 -4.45 -10.80 16.70
CA GLN A 120 -3.94 -11.43 17.92
C GLN A 120 -5.10 -11.64 18.89
N ARG A 121 -5.06 -12.74 19.62
CA ARG A 121 -5.96 -13.00 20.74
C ARG A 121 -5.19 -13.68 21.84
N GLN A 122 -5.45 -13.28 23.08
CA GLN A 122 -4.98 -13.95 24.27
C GLN A 122 -6.10 -13.97 25.31
N GLU A 123 -6.28 -15.08 25.99
CA GLU A 123 -7.22 -15.17 27.09
C GLU A 123 -6.78 -16.23 28.10
N GLN A 124 -7.17 -16.01 29.34
CA GLN A 124 -7.05 -16.97 30.41
C GLN A 124 -8.38 -17.08 31.13
N ALA A 125 -8.74 -18.31 31.48
CA ALA A 125 -9.89 -18.61 32.31
C ALA A 125 -9.42 -19.11 33.67
N GLU A 126 -10.10 -18.67 34.71
CA GLU A 126 -9.86 -19.04 36.09
C GLU A 126 -11.19 -19.43 36.74
N LEU A 127 -11.24 -20.52 37.50
CA LEU A 127 -12.39 -20.83 38.34
C LEU A 127 -12.40 -19.92 39.58
N ARG A 128 -13.49 -19.19 39.77
CA ARG A 128 -13.73 -18.35 40.93
C ARG A 128 -14.88 -18.91 41.76
N LYS A 129 -14.67 -19.04 43.08
CA LYS A 129 -15.73 -19.37 44.04
C LYS A 129 -16.52 -18.11 44.39
N LEU A 130 -17.82 -18.12 44.17
CA LEU A 130 -18.76 -17.03 44.51
C LEU A 130 -19.58 -17.32 45.77
N GLY A 131 -19.39 -18.49 46.37
CA GLY A 131 -20.04 -18.94 47.60
C GLY A 131 -19.62 -20.37 47.92
N ASP A 132 -20.25 -20.96 48.95
CA ASP A 132 -19.88 -22.29 49.45
C ASP A 132 -20.10 -23.42 48.42
N ASP A 133 -21.04 -23.24 47.49
CA ASP A 133 -21.38 -24.24 46.44
C ASP A 133 -21.43 -23.66 45.01
N VAL A 134 -21.06 -22.39 44.81
CA VAL A 134 -21.15 -21.74 43.48
C VAL A 134 -19.75 -21.43 42.99
N GLU A 135 -19.36 -22.12 41.91
CA GLU A 135 -18.15 -21.84 41.15
C GLU A 135 -18.56 -21.27 39.80
N ALA A 136 -17.90 -20.19 39.36
CA ALA A 136 -18.04 -19.69 38.00
C ALA A 136 -16.69 -19.51 37.34
N LEU A 137 -16.70 -19.64 36.02
CA LEU A 137 -15.53 -19.44 35.20
C LEU A 137 -15.42 -17.95 34.85
N VAL A 138 -14.31 -17.34 35.24
CA VAL A 138 -13.99 -15.95 34.88
C VAL A 138 -12.96 -15.97 33.78
N VAL A 139 -13.28 -15.39 32.63
CA VAL A 139 -12.37 -15.29 31.48
C VAL A 139 -11.88 -13.85 31.36
N ARG A 140 -10.57 -13.68 31.29
CA ARG A 140 -9.91 -12.38 31.05
C ARG A 140 -9.07 -12.49 29.81
N GLY A 141 -9.22 -11.56 28.89
CA GLY A 141 -8.47 -11.62 27.65
C GLY A 141 -8.40 -10.30 26.93
N SER A 142 -7.71 -10.34 25.81
CA SER A 142 -7.68 -9.27 24.83
C SER A 142 -7.63 -9.85 23.43
N TYR A 143 -8.21 -9.12 22.49
CA TYR A 143 -7.98 -9.35 21.07
C TYR A 143 -7.63 -8.05 20.38
N SER A 144 -6.80 -8.13 19.36
CA SER A 144 -6.46 -7.00 18.53
C SER A 144 -6.51 -7.36 17.05
N PHE A 145 -6.80 -6.36 16.23
CA PHE A 145 -6.85 -6.47 14.78
C PHE A 145 -6.52 -5.14 14.13
N THR A 146 -6.01 -5.19 12.90
CA THR A 146 -5.82 -4.00 12.07
C THR A 146 -7.12 -3.69 11.35
N GLY A 147 -7.63 -2.46 11.49
CA GLY A 147 -8.81 -1.99 10.76
C GLY A 147 -8.49 -1.54 9.34
N ASP A 148 -9.53 -1.32 8.54
CA ASP A 148 -9.40 -0.85 7.14
C ASP A 148 -8.70 0.52 7.02
N ASP A 149 -8.62 1.28 8.11
CA ASP A 149 -7.93 2.56 8.24
C ASP A 149 -6.43 2.40 8.59
N GLY A 150 -5.94 1.17 8.72
CA GLY A 150 -4.58 0.82 9.12
C GLY A 150 -4.30 1.03 10.60
N GLN A 151 -5.31 1.31 11.42
CA GLN A 151 -5.16 1.45 12.87
C GLN A 151 -5.32 0.09 13.56
N VAL A 152 -4.54 -0.13 14.62
CA VAL A 152 -4.69 -1.32 15.45
C VAL A 152 -5.74 -1.06 16.51
N TYR A 153 -6.80 -1.87 16.48
CA TYR A 153 -7.87 -1.86 17.45
C TYR A 153 -7.64 -2.96 18.46
N THR A 154 -7.60 -2.60 19.74
CA THR A 154 -7.48 -3.55 20.85
C THR A 154 -8.73 -3.48 21.71
N VAL A 155 -9.27 -4.65 22.05
CA VAL A 155 -10.35 -4.81 23.01
C VAL A 155 -9.84 -5.70 24.14
N ASN A 156 -9.87 -5.16 25.35
CA ASN A 156 -9.70 -5.92 26.58
C ASN A 156 -11.08 -6.34 27.07
N TYR A 157 -11.21 -7.50 27.70
CA TYR A 157 -12.49 -7.93 28.23
C TYR A 157 -12.36 -8.78 29.48
N VAL A 158 -13.42 -8.71 30.28
CA VAL A 158 -13.69 -9.63 31.38
C VAL A 158 -15.06 -10.26 31.11
N ALA A 159 -15.13 -11.58 31.16
CA ALA A 159 -16.38 -12.32 31.13
C ALA A 159 -16.53 -13.07 32.45
N ASP A 160 -17.51 -12.70 33.26
CA ASP A 160 -17.84 -13.32 34.53
C ASP A 160 -19.37 -13.50 34.65
N GLU A 161 -19.89 -13.63 35.87
CA GLU A 161 -21.32 -13.86 36.11
C GLU A 161 -22.18 -12.65 35.72
N ASN A 162 -21.57 -11.47 35.58
CA ASN A 162 -22.22 -10.26 35.10
C ASN A 162 -22.19 -10.15 33.56
N GLY A 163 -21.65 -11.16 32.88
CA GLY A 163 -21.54 -11.22 31.43
C GLY A 163 -20.24 -10.62 30.88
N PHE A 164 -20.24 -10.38 29.57
CA PHE A 164 -19.08 -9.88 28.83
C PHE A 164 -18.97 -8.36 28.94
N GLN A 165 -17.84 -7.90 29.48
CA GLN A 165 -17.55 -6.49 29.75
C GLN A 165 -16.31 -6.09 28.93
N PRO A 166 -16.50 -5.54 27.71
CA PRO A 166 -15.40 -5.09 26.88
C PRO A 166 -14.98 -3.65 27.20
N GLU A 167 -13.68 -3.41 27.07
CA GLU A 167 -13.04 -2.11 27.19
C GLU A 167 -12.12 -1.89 25.99
N GLY A 168 -12.27 -0.73 25.33
CA GLY A 168 -11.43 -0.36 24.19
C GLY A 168 -11.68 1.08 23.80
N ALA A 169 -10.65 1.77 23.31
CA ALA A 169 -10.70 3.20 22.97
C ALA A 169 -11.75 3.55 21.89
N HIS A 170 -12.15 2.56 21.10
CA HIS A 170 -13.12 2.70 20.00
C HIS A 170 -14.55 2.28 20.40
N LEU A 171 -14.73 1.78 21.62
CA LEU A 171 -16.03 1.33 22.10
C LEU A 171 -16.78 2.50 22.77
N PRO A 172 -18.12 2.56 22.65
CA PRO A 172 -18.91 3.51 23.40
C PRO A 172 -18.77 3.21 24.90
N THR A 173 -18.44 4.23 25.68
CA THR A 173 -18.47 4.16 27.13
C THR A 173 -19.92 4.27 27.60
N VAL A 174 -20.34 3.32 28.44
CA VAL A 174 -21.70 3.26 29.02
C VAL A 174 -21.74 3.99 30.35
#